data_AF-A0AAW1TNW4-F1
#
_entry.id   AF-A0AAW1TNW4-F1
#
_cell.length_a   1.000
_cell.length_b   1.000
_cell.length_c   1.000
_cell.angle_alpha   90.00
_cell.angle_beta   90.00
_cell.angle_gamma   90.00
#
_symmetry.space_group_name_H-M   'P 1'
#
loop_
_entity.id
_entity.type
_entity.pdbx_description
1 polymer ?
#
loop_
_entity_poly.entity_id
_entity_poly.type
_entity_poly.pdbx_seq_one_letter_code
_entity_poly.pdbx_strand_id
1 'polypeptide(L)'
;MKKKARNQERDERIGDSKSGMKIRRENRNIGAPTMFAASNIDLVDDNEELLQRAIPQLIGFFRPTTINFTDLIRMKQIFDRNDYFYTDLILRKIGSVCEEILIQCKWKEELINCTSIFEETYTLEGLCCSFNYFDRSRQNSEPTRTTSTGWHSGLMLTLNPMVERIQHSSIHALGIKVHIHNPFEYPAYGTSSNIASPGYTYFFQILATQQINTEKVRDLTSDERHCVFADEYFLTYHKYYYFSNCMVENYARYLYKSCGCVFFYHTFSDKPKCNITDIPCIQTFFKDYGSMRSNIYCPARCDEVKYRVRTTSTKLNNVSKALIEE
;
A
#
# COMPACT_ATOMS: atom_id res chain seq x y z
N MET A 1 4.85 2.76 -83.87
CA MET A 1 6.12 3.44 -83.54
C MET A 1 6.87 2.56 -82.53
N LYS A 2 7.83 1.72 -82.98
CA LYS A 2 9.30 1.80 -82.71
C LYS A 2 9.63 2.04 -81.21
N LYS A 3 10.39 1.25 -80.43
CA LYS A 3 11.44 0.19 -80.60
C LYS A 3 11.57 -0.56 -79.23
N LYS A 4 11.73 -1.90 -79.16
CA LYS A 4 12.96 -2.72 -78.86
C LYS A 4 13.84 -2.22 -77.67
N ALA A 5 14.46 -3.00 -76.76
CA ALA A 5 14.60 -4.45 -76.48
C ALA A 5 15.58 -4.64 -75.26
N ARG A 6 15.63 -5.87 -74.69
CA ARG A 6 16.76 -6.56 -73.96
C ARG A 6 17.16 -6.03 -72.55
N ASN A 7 17.26 -6.82 -71.47
CA ASN A 7 17.96 -8.08 -71.06
C ASN A 7 19.27 -7.85 -70.24
N GLN A 8 19.27 -8.43 -69.02
CA GLN A 8 20.35 -9.16 -68.31
C GLN A 8 21.59 -8.49 -67.67
N GLU A 9 21.65 -8.67 -66.33
CA GLU A 9 22.68 -9.38 -65.51
C GLU A 9 24.16 -8.92 -65.35
N ARG A 10 24.64 -9.14 -64.10
CA ARG A 10 26.02 -9.32 -63.56
C ARG A 10 26.87 -8.08 -63.27
N ASP A 11 27.84 -8.04 -62.34
CA ASP A 11 28.23 -8.69 -61.07
C ASP A 11 29.59 -8.02 -60.67
N GLU A 12 30.10 -8.24 -59.44
CA GLU A 12 31.46 -7.90 -58.90
C GLU A 12 31.65 -6.52 -58.20
N ARG A 13 31.83 -6.46 -56.85
CA ARG A 13 33.06 -6.62 -56.00
C ARG A 13 34.11 -5.51 -56.24
N ILE A 14 34.72 -4.79 -55.28
CA ILE A 14 35.59 -5.12 -54.12
C ILE A 14 35.82 -3.84 -53.28
N GLY A 15 36.03 -3.92 -51.95
CA GLY A 15 36.70 -2.84 -51.19
C GLY A 15 36.59 -2.91 -49.66
N ASP A 16 37.48 -3.68 -49.04
CA ASP A 16 37.60 -3.94 -47.59
C ASP A 16 38.29 -2.79 -46.81
N SER A 17 37.85 -2.55 -45.57
CA SER A 17 38.63 -1.88 -44.50
C SER A 17 37.88 -1.97 -43.16
N LYS A 18 37.96 -3.13 -42.50
CA LYS A 18 37.59 -3.29 -41.09
C LYS A 18 38.78 -2.98 -40.18
N SER A 19 38.71 -1.88 -39.43
CA SER A 19 39.50 -1.66 -38.21
C SER A 19 38.56 -1.70 -37.00
N GLY A 20 38.96 -2.46 -35.99
CA GLY A 20 38.10 -2.99 -34.94
C GLY A 20 37.85 -2.06 -33.76
N MET A 21 36.74 -2.34 -33.09
CA MET A 21 36.56 -2.00 -31.68
C MET A 21 35.74 -3.12 -31.02
N LYS A 22 36.44 -4.07 -30.41
CA LYS A 22 35.84 -5.12 -29.57
C LYS A 22 35.30 -4.46 -28.29
N ILE A 23 33.99 -4.23 -28.23
CA ILE A 23 33.33 -3.90 -26.96
C ILE A 23 33.24 -5.18 -26.13
N ARG A 24 34.10 -5.24 -25.12
CA ARG A 24 34.12 -6.26 -24.08
C ARG A 24 32.79 -6.15 -23.31
N ARG A 25 31.83 -7.05 -23.60
CA ARG A 25 30.66 -7.24 -22.73
C ARG A 25 31.13 -7.90 -21.45
N GLU A 26 31.42 -7.08 -20.43
CA GLU A 26 31.45 -7.57 -19.06
C GLU A 26 30.02 -7.97 -18.69
N ASN A 27 29.77 -9.29 -18.68
CA ASN A 27 28.65 -9.86 -17.96
C ASN A 27 28.86 -9.62 -16.47
N ARG A 28 28.47 -8.45 -15.96
CA ARG A 28 28.16 -8.31 -14.54
C ARG A 28 26.78 -8.93 -14.33
N ASN A 29 26.78 -10.24 -14.04
CA ASN A 29 25.71 -10.85 -13.28
C ASN A 29 25.73 -10.19 -11.89
N ILE A 30 25.11 -9.02 -11.78
CA ILE A 30 24.67 -8.50 -10.49
C ILE A 30 23.42 -9.31 -10.20
N GLY A 31 23.58 -10.41 -9.47
CA GLY A 31 22.45 -11.10 -8.88
C GLY A 31 21.64 -10.06 -8.12
N ALA A 32 20.36 -9.91 -8.45
CA ALA A 32 19.47 -9.06 -7.69
C ALA A 32 19.55 -9.50 -6.22
N PRO A 33 19.71 -8.57 -5.25
CA PRO A 33 19.75 -8.94 -3.86
C PRO A 33 18.46 -9.69 -3.53
N THR A 34 18.61 -10.90 -2.96
CA THR A 34 17.50 -11.72 -2.51
C THR A 34 16.76 -10.96 -1.40
N MET A 35 15.45 -11.18 -1.26
CA MET A 35 14.62 -10.55 -0.21
C MET A 35 15.24 -10.67 1.20
N PHE A 36 16.06 -11.71 1.42
CA PHE A 36 16.84 -11.96 2.63
C PHE A 36 17.94 -10.93 2.90
N ALA A 37 18.70 -10.55 1.88
CA ALA A 37 19.75 -9.56 2.02
C ALA A 37 19.22 -8.16 2.36
N ALA A 38 17.92 -7.93 2.10
CA ALA A 38 17.24 -6.70 2.46
C ALA A 38 16.49 -6.81 3.82
N SER A 39 15.98 -7.97 4.21
CA SER A 39 15.22 -8.09 5.47
C SER A 39 16.09 -7.86 6.72
N ASN A 40 15.62 -7.07 7.68
CA ASN A 40 16.32 -6.80 8.96
C ASN A 40 16.04 -7.92 10.00
N ILE A 41 15.96 -9.18 9.55
CA ILE A 41 15.73 -10.33 10.42
C ILE A 41 17.07 -11.03 10.67
N ASP A 42 17.45 -11.08 11.93
CA ASP A 42 18.62 -11.83 12.40
C ASP A 42 18.17 -13.24 12.75
N LEU A 43 18.53 -14.22 11.93
CA LEU A 43 18.20 -15.62 12.18
C LEU A 43 19.50 -16.43 12.37
N VAL A 44 19.44 -17.46 13.22
CA VAL A 44 20.55 -18.35 13.54
C VAL A 44 20.39 -19.68 12.80
N ASP A 45 21.41 -20.07 12.01
CA ASP A 45 21.52 -21.34 11.26
C ASP A 45 20.36 -21.57 10.27
N ASP A 46 20.24 -20.63 9.34
CA ASP A 46 19.05 -20.50 8.51
C ASP A 46 19.17 -21.32 7.24
N ASN A 47 18.11 -22.07 6.95
CA ASN A 47 17.95 -22.66 5.64
C ASN A 47 17.52 -21.56 4.65
N GLU A 48 18.49 -20.80 4.15
CA GLU A 48 18.28 -19.63 3.27
C GLU A 48 17.42 -20.00 2.05
N GLU A 49 17.63 -21.18 1.47
CA GLU A 49 16.85 -21.69 0.34
C GLU A 49 15.37 -21.89 0.69
N LEU A 50 15.08 -22.39 1.90
CA LEU A 50 13.70 -22.51 2.41
C LEU A 50 13.07 -21.14 2.58
N LEU A 51 13.78 -20.19 3.15
CA LEU A 51 13.18 -18.90 3.46
C LEU A 51 12.99 -18.05 2.20
N GLN A 52 13.90 -18.15 1.22
CA GLN A 52 13.75 -17.53 -0.10
C GLN A 52 12.47 -17.99 -0.83
N ARG A 53 12.06 -19.27 -0.69
CA ARG A 53 10.80 -19.78 -1.27
C ARG A 53 9.58 -19.59 -0.37
N ALA A 54 9.75 -19.50 0.94
CA ALA A 54 8.66 -19.43 1.91
C ALA A 54 8.17 -18.00 2.16
N ILE A 55 9.06 -17.01 2.29
CA ILE A 55 8.66 -15.62 2.59
C ILE A 55 7.71 -15.04 1.53
N PRO A 56 7.90 -15.22 0.22
CA PRO A 56 6.96 -14.70 -0.78
C PRO A 56 5.51 -15.18 -0.56
N GLN A 57 5.31 -16.32 0.11
CA GLN A 57 3.98 -16.86 0.41
C GLN A 57 3.24 -16.07 1.50
N LEU A 58 3.94 -15.23 2.28
CA LEU A 58 3.31 -14.31 3.25
C LEU A 58 2.39 -13.29 2.57
N ILE A 59 2.56 -13.05 1.26
CA ILE A 59 1.60 -12.28 0.46
C ILE A 59 0.18 -12.86 0.53
N GLY A 60 0.07 -14.15 0.89
CA GLY A 60 -1.19 -14.85 1.14
C GLY A 60 -2.01 -14.30 2.30
N PHE A 61 -1.48 -13.40 3.15
CA PHE A 61 -2.30 -12.62 4.09
C PHE A 61 -3.11 -11.52 3.42
N PHE A 62 -2.68 -11.05 2.26
CA PHE A 62 -3.25 -9.85 1.61
C PHE A 62 -4.09 -10.19 0.38
N ARG A 63 -3.76 -11.29 -0.31
CA ARG A 63 -4.44 -11.67 -1.54
C ARG A 63 -4.46 -13.18 -1.78
N PRO A 64 -5.37 -13.65 -2.66
CA PRO A 64 -5.32 -15.02 -3.16
C PRO A 64 -3.98 -15.32 -3.83
N THR A 65 -3.36 -16.45 -3.47
CA THR A 65 -2.11 -16.94 -4.05
C THR A 65 -1.99 -18.45 -3.90
N THR A 66 -1.14 -19.07 -4.70
CA THR A 66 -0.73 -20.46 -4.49
C THR A 66 0.19 -20.53 -3.27
N ILE A 67 -0.07 -21.50 -2.39
CA ILE A 67 0.69 -21.69 -1.15
C ILE A 67 1.19 -23.13 -1.05
N ASN A 68 2.36 -23.29 -0.42
CA ASN A 68 2.90 -24.58 0.00
C ASN A 68 2.87 -24.63 1.54
N PHE A 69 1.91 -25.39 2.06
CA PHE A 69 1.69 -25.47 3.50
C PHE A 69 2.90 -25.99 4.29
N THR A 70 3.67 -26.91 3.70
CA THR A 70 4.88 -27.46 4.33
C THR A 70 5.95 -26.39 4.52
N ASP A 71 6.14 -25.52 3.52
CA ASP A 71 7.11 -24.42 3.61
C ASP A 71 6.69 -23.40 4.69
N LEU A 72 5.38 -23.09 4.78
CA LEU A 72 4.85 -22.19 5.81
C LEU A 72 5.10 -22.72 7.23
N ILE A 73 4.86 -24.01 7.46
CA ILE A 73 5.12 -24.66 8.76
C ILE A 73 6.60 -24.59 9.11
N ARG A 74 7.48 -24.97 8.17
CA ARG A 74 8.93 -24.97 8.42
C ARG A 74 9.47 -23.56 8.66
N MET A 75 9.01 -22.58 7.88
CA MET A 75 9.34 -21.17 8.08
C MET A 75 8.88 -20.67 9.46
N LYS A 76 7.65 -21.02 9.88
CA LYS A 76 7.17 -20.66 11.22
C LYS A 76 8.04 -21.26 12.33
N GLN A 77 8.48 -22.51 12.18
CA GLN A 77 9.39 -23.14 13.14
C GLN A 77 10.75 -22.44 13.22
N ILE A 78 11.28 -21.94 12.10
CA ILE A 78 12.52 -21.15 12.08
C ILE A 78 12.30 -19.83 12.83
N PHE A 79 11.21 -19.12 12.55
CA PHE A 79 10.88 -17.88 13.25
C PHE A 79 10.71 -18.10 14.76
N ASP A 80 10.02 -19.17 15.18
CA ASP A 80 9.83 -19.48 16.60
C ASP A 80 11.12 -19.79 17.35
N ARG A 81 12.10 -20.42 16.70
CA ARG A 81 13.42 -20.68 17.31
C ARG A 81 14.28 -19.43 17.47
N ASN A 82 13.95 -18.38 16.72
CA ASN A 82 14.64 -17.10 16.72
C ASN A 82 13.79 -16.01 17.41
N ASP A 83 12.90 -16.40 18.32
CA ASP A 83 12.04 -15.51 19.12
C ASP A 83 11.08 -14.60 18.32
N TYR A 84 10.81 -14.95 17.07
CA TYR A 84 9.83 -14.27 16.22
C TYR A 84 8.46 -14.99 16.26
N PHE A 85 7.71 -14.77 17.34
CA PHE A 85 6.41 -15.45 17.53
C PHE A 85 5.24 -14.79 16.79
N TYR A 86 5.33 -13.47 16.56
CA TYR A 86 4.21 -12.63 16.10
C TYR A 86 4.37 -12.23 14.63
N THR A 87 3.31 -12.43 13.84
CA THR A 87 3.28 -12.17 12.39
C THR A 87 3.54 -10.70 12.06
N ASP A 88 2.99 -9.77 12.83
CA ASP A 88 3.15 -8.32 12.63
C ASP A 88 4.61 -7.88 12.81
N LEU A 89 5.32 -8.46 13.78
CA LEU A 89 6.75 -8.23 13.99
C LEU A 89 7.58 -8.73 12.81
N ILE A 90 7.31 -9.96 12.35
CA ILE A 90 7.99 -10.57 11.20
C ILE A 90 7.79 -9.69 9.95
N LEU A 91 6.54 -9.31 9.66
CA LEU A 91 6.23 -8.51 8.48
C LEU A 91 6.78 -7.08 8.57
N ARG A 92 6.86 -6.49 9.77
CA ARG A 92 7.53 -5.21 9.98
C ARG A 92 9.03 -5.27 9.70
N LYS A 93 9.69 -6.38 10.03
CA LYS A 93 11.13 -6.59 9.78
C LYS A 93 11.48 -6.87 8.31
N ILE A 94 10.54 -7.47 7.57
CA ILE A 94 10.69 -7.76 6.13
C ILE A 94 10.29 -6.56 5.28
N GLY A 95 9.20 -5.91 5.68
CA GLY A 95 8.64 -4.76 4.99
C GLY A 95 9.48 -3.49 5.12
N SER A 96 9.05 -2.48 4.38
CA SER A 96 9.59 -1.13 4.47
C SER A 96 9.00 -0.40 5.67
N VAL A 97 9.86 0.20 6.49
CA VAL A 97 9.44 1.01 7.65
C VAL A 97 9.41 2.51 7.30
N CYS A 98 8.69 3.30 8.10
CA CYS A 98 8.48 4.70 7.76
C CYS A 98 9.75 5.55 7.77
N GLU A 99 10.71 5.21 8.63
CA GLU A 99 12.00 5.90 8.70
C GLU A 99 12.85 5.71 7.44
N GLU A 100 12.66 4.60 6.72
CA GLU A 100 13.37 4.34 5.46
C GLU A 100 12.69 5.02 4.27
N ILE A 101 11.34 5.11 4.30
CA ILE A 101 10.53 5.70 3.22
C ILE A 101 10.54 7.24 3.30
N LEU A 102 10.42 7.82 4.48
CA LEU A 102 10.26 9.25 4.69
C LEU A 102 11.64 9.92 4.88
N ILE A 103 12.21 10.47 3.80
CA ILE A 103 13.50 11.15 3.85
C ILE A 103 13.37 12.53 4.51
N GLN A 104 12.38 13.31 4.09
CA GLN A 104 12.20 14.68 4.57
C GLN A 104 10.72 15.05 4.61
N CYS A 105 10.32 15.74 5.68
CA CYS A 105 8.97 16.25 5.86
C CYS A 105 9.00 17.77 6.04
N LYS A 106 8.12 18.45 5.33
CA LYS A 106 7.78 19.86 5.59
C LYS A 106 6.31 20.01 5.83
N TRP A 107 5.96 20.84 6.80
CA TRP A 107 4.58 21.23 7.08
C TRP A 107 4.54 22.74 7.26
N LYS A 108 3.74 23.43 6.45
CA LYS A 108 3.67 24.91 6.45
C LYS A 108 5.04 25.56 6.23
N GLU A 109 5.75 25.10 5.20
CA GLU A 109 7.14 25.49 4.84
C GLU A 109 8.24 25.18 5.88
N GLU A 110 7.89 24.75 7.07
CA GLU A 110 8.87 24.39 8.11
C GLU A 110 9.34 22.95 7.94
N LEU A 111 10.66 22.77 7.97
CA LEU A 111 11.27 21.44 8.09
C LEU A 111 10.97 20.87 9.47
N ILE A 112 10.38 19.69 9.49
CA ILE A 112 9.98 19.01 10.71
C ILE A 112 10.44 17.56 10.68
N ASN A 113 10.63 16.99 11.87
CA ASN A 113 10.97 15.58 11.97
C ASN A 113 9.77 14.72 11.51
N CYS A 114 9.96 13.86 10.50
CA CYS A 114 8.90 13.00 9.99
C CYS A 114 8.26 12.14 11.09
N THR A 115 9.05 11.61 12.03
CA THR A 115 8.55 10.77 13.13
C THR A 115 7.66 11.53 14.13
N SER A 116 7.66 12.87 14.10
CA SER A 116 6.81 13.68 14.96
C SER A 116 5.37 13.85 14.44
N ILE A 117 5.15 13.59 13.15
CA ILE A 117 3.86 13.82 12.49
C ILE A 117 3.31 12.59 11.74
N PHE A 118 4.18 11.62 11.44
CA PHE A 118 3.80 10.33 10.87
C PHE A 118 3.85 9.23 11.92
N GLU A 119 2.89 8.33 11.83
CA GLU A 119 2.84 7.11 12.63
C GLU A 119 2.76 5.88 11.72
N GLU A 120 3.38 4.80 12.18
CA GLU A 120 3.22 3.47 11.57
C GLU A 120 1.80 2.97 11.81
N THR A 121 1.06 2.73 10.73
CA THR A 121 -0.31 2.25 10.78
C THR A 121 -0.43 0.97 9.95
N TYR A 122 -1.01 -0.07 10.54
CA TYR A 122 -1.35 -1.27 9.80
C TYR A 122 -2.67 -1.07 9.04
N THR A 123 -2.66 -1.41 7.76
CA THR A 123 -3.82 -1.34 6.86
C THR A 123 -3.99 -2.65 6.08
N LEU A 124 -5.02 -2.73 5.24
CA LEU A 124 -5.21 -3.86 4.32
C LEU A 124 -4.07 -4.02 3.30
N GLU A 125 -3.22 -3.00 3.13
CA GLU A 125 -2.06 -2.99 2.23
C GLU A 125 -0.75 -3.30 2.97
N GLY A 126 -0.80 -3.60 4.27
CA GLY A 126 0.36 -3.83 5.12
C GLY A 126 0.69 -2.61 5.99
N LEU A 127 1.97 -2.45 6.33
CA LEU A 127 2.45 -1.33 7.13
C LEU A 127 2.50 -0.05 6.27
N CYS A 128 1.87 1.02 6.74
CA CYS A 128 1.79 2.31 6.06
C CYS A 128 2.23 3.44 6.99
N CYS A 129 2.61 4.58 6.40
CA CYS A 129 2.94 5.79 7.14
C CYS A 129 1.78 6.75 7.06
N SER A 130 1.13 7.00 8.19
CA SER A 130 -0.06 7.84 8.27
C SER A 130 0.25 9.19 8.86
N PHE A 131 -0.10 10.25 8.14
CA PHE A 131 -0.22 11.60 8.68
C PHE A 131 -1.68 11.88 8.97
N ASN A 132 -1.98 12.35 10.18
CA ASN A 132 -3.31 12.86 10.55
C ASN A 132 -4.45 11.82 10.45
N TYR A 133 -4.15 10.55 10.70
CA TYR A 133 -5.13 9.47 10.84
C TYR A 133 -5.39 9.18 12.32
N PHE A 134 -6.66 9.03 12.70
CA PHE A 134 -7.10 8.86 14.09
C PHE A 134 -7.89 7.57 14.20
N ASP A 135 -7.17 6.50 14.49
CA ASP A 135 -7.77 5.20 14.79
C ASP A 135 -8.36 5.16 16.22
N ARG A 136 -8.76 3.96 16.67
CA ARG A 136 -9.32 3.72 18.01
C ARG A 136 -8.44 4.29 19.14
N SER A 137 -7.12 4.29 18.98
CA SER A 137 -6.19 4.79 20.01
C SER A 137 -6.15 6.31 20.11
N ARG A 138 -6.44 7.02 19.01
CA ARG A 138 -6.36 8.49 18.91
C ARG A 138 -7.71 9.17 18.75
N GLN A 139 -8.82 8.47 18.92
CA GLN A 139 -10.19 8.96 18.67
C GLN A 139 -10.63 10.24 19.43
N ASN A 140 -9.88 10.67 20.44
CA ASN A 140 -10.15 11.87 21.24
C ASN A 140 -9.19 13.04 20.91
N SER A 141 -8.24 12.82 20.01
CA SER A 141 -7.33 13.86 19.54
C SER A 141 -7.93 14.58 18.34
N GLU A 142 -7.58 15.86 18.20
CA GLU A 142 -8.08 16.68 17.10
C GLU A 142 -7.18 16.58 15.86
N PRO A 143 -7.76 16.51 14.65
CA PRO A 143 -7.00 16.57 13.41
C PRO A 143 -6.23 17.87 13.23
N THR A 144 -4.99 17.75 12.76
CA THR A 144 -4.15 18.85 12.31
C THR A 144 -4.81 19.54 11.12
N ARG A 145 -4.88 20.87 11.15
CA ARG A 145 -5.49 21.71 10.10
C ARG A 145 -4.47 22.66 9.50
N THR A 146 -4.58 22.90 8.19
CA THR A 146 -3.86 23.98 7.52
C THR A 146 -4.56 25.32 7.78
N THR A 147 -3.78 26.39 7.80
CA THR A 147 -4.25 27.77 8.08
C THR A 147 -4.58 28.55 6.81
N SER A 148 -4.06 28.13 5.66
CA SER A 148 -4.26 28.79 4.37
C SER A 148 -4.29 27.79 3.23
N THR A 149 -4.79 28.21 2.07
CA THR A 149 -4.75 27.41 0.85
C THR A 149 -3.43 27.63 0.11
N GLY A 150 -2.87 26.55 -0.43
CA GLY A 150 -1.60 26.61 -1.16
C GLY A 150 -0.74 25.38 -0.91
N TRP A 151 0.28 25.19 -1.74
CA TRP A 151 1.23 24.09 -1.55
C TRP A 151 2.24 24.39 -0.43
N HIS A 152 2.56 25.67 -0.21
CA HIS A 152 3.44 26.14 0.88
C HIS A 152 2.86 25.84 2.27
N SER A 153 1.55 25.99 2.45
CA SER A 153 0.85 25.71 3.70
C SER A 153 0.46 24.23 3.88
N GLY A 154 0.84 23.38 2.92
CA GLY A 154 0.50 21.96 2.89
C GLY A 154 1.60 21.06 3.46
N LEU A 155 1.38 19.75 3.28
CA LEU A 155 2.37 18.71 3.55
C LEU A 155 3.25 18.52 2.31
N MET A 156 4.55 18.57 2.48
CA MET A 156 5.51 18.21 1.43
C MET A 156 6.42 17.10 1.94
N LEU A 157 6.60 16.08 1.11
CA LEU A 157 7.36 14.89 1.44
C LEU A 157 8.42 14.64 0.37
N THR A 158 9.63 14.31 0.81
CA THR A 158 10.64 13.66 0.00
C THR A 158 10.67 12.20 0.39
N LEU A 159 10.47 11.31 -0.58
CA LEU A 159 10.26 9.88 -0.35
C LEU A 159 11.36 9.03 -0.99
N ASN A 160 11.77 7.98 -0.28
CA ASN A 160 12.56 6.88 -0.82
C ASN A 160 11.62 5.75 -1.27
N PRO A 161 11.50 5.47 -2.58
CA PRO A 161 10.62 4.42 -3.08
C PRO A 161 11.16 2.99 -2.87
N MET A 162 12.34 2.83 -2.29
CA MET A 162 12.94 1.53 -1.93
C MET A 162 12.92 0.52 -3.08
N VAL A 163 13.44 0.94 -4.24
CA VAL A 163 13.30 0.23 -5.53
C VAL A 163 13.76 -1.23 -5.49
N GLU A 164 14.75 -1.54 -4.65
CA GLU A 164 15.35 -2.87 -4.53
C GLU A 164 14.41 -3.91 -3.91
N ARG A 165 13.42 -3.49 -3.09
CA ARG A 165 12.48 -4.41 -2.40
C ARG A 165 11.18 -4.67 -3.16
N ILE A 166 11.03 -4.13 -4.37
CA ILE A 166 9.75 -4.13 -5.10
C ILE A 166 9.28 -5.51 -5.56
N GLN A 167 10.19 -6.47 -5.69
CA GLN A 167 9.89 -7.82 -6.21
C GLN A 167 8.79 -8.55 -5.42
N HIS A 168 8.51 -8.11 -4.19
CA HIS A 168 7.50 -8.70 -3.30
C HIS A 168 6.44 -7.71 -2.83
N SER A 169 6.36 -6.54 -3.45
CA SER A 169 5.34 -5.55 -3.16
C SER A 169 3.95 -6.02 -3.63
N SER A 170 2.91 -5.69 -2.86
CA SER A 170 1.51 -5.78 -3.30
C SER A 170 1.19 -4.75 -4.39
N ILE A 171 1.99 -3.70 -4.49
CA ILE A 171 1.87 -2.66 -5.50
C ILE A 171 2.48 -3.19 -6.79
N HIS A 172 1.64 -3.56 -7.76
CA HIS A 172 2.05 -4.02 -9.10
C HIS A 172 2.68 -2.89 -9.96
N ALA A 173 3.36 -1.93 -9.35
CA ALA A 173 3.97 -0.78 -9.98
C ALA A 173 5.18 -0.29 -9.18
N LEU A 174 6.09 0.39 -9.89
CA LEU A 174 7.23 1.08 -9.31
C LEU A 174 6.77 2.41 -8.70
N GLY A 175 6.74 2.49 -7.36
CA GLY A 175 6.40 3.71 -6.65
C GLY A 175 5.74 3.46 -5.28
N ILE A 176 5.33 4.55 -4.64
CA ILE A 176 4.64 4.54 -3.35
C ILE A 176 3.15 4.82 -3.58
N LYS A 177 2.29 3.97 -3.03
CA LYS A 177 0.84 4.18 -3.08
C LYS A 177 0.43 5.17 -1.99
N VAL A 178 -0.15 6.29 -2.39
CA VAL A 178 -0.60 7.37 -1.50
C VAL A 178 -2.12 7.32 -1.39
N HIS A 179 -2.61 7.19 -0.16
CA HIS A 179 -4.03 7.20 0.18
C HIS A 179 -4.42 8.56 0.77
N ILE A 180 -5.53 9.14 0.29
CA ILE A 180 -6.10 10.38 0.82
C ILE A 180 -7.56 10.12 1.21
N HIS A 181 -7.85 10.28 2.50
CA HIS A 181 -9.14 9.97 3.13
C HIS A 181 -9.44 10.91 4.30
N ASN A 182 -10.62 10.75 4.90
CA ASN A 182 -10.97 11.45 6.13
C ASN A 182 -10.11 10.98 7.32
N PRO A 183 -9.70 11.87 8.24
CA PRO A 183 -8.93 11.52 9.44
C PRO A 183 -9.50 10.36 10.28
N PHE A 184 -10.82 10.16 10.29
CA PHE A 184 -11.51 9.13 11.08
C PHE A 184 -11.99 7.93 10.25
N GLU A 185 -11.64 7.89 8.97
CA GLU A 185 -12.01 6.81 8.05
C GLU A 185 -10.81 5.91 7.82
N TYR A 186 -11.01 4.60 7.96
CA TYR A 186 -10.00 3.59 7.70
C TYR A 186 -9.62 3.60 6.20
N PRO A 187 -8.31 3.67 5.86
CA PRO A 187 -7.84 3.76 4.47
C PRO A 187 -8.01 2.43 3.72
N ALA A 188 -9.21 2.20 3.21
CA ALA A 188 -9.55 0.98 2.49
C ALA A 188 -10.55 1.25 1.37
N TYR A 189 -11.83 0.99 1.63
CA TYR A 189 -12.85 0.95 0.61
C TYR A 189 -13.28 2.37 0.25
N GLY A 190 -13.07 2.76 -1.02
CA GLY A 190 -13.48 4.09 -1.51
C GLY A 190 -12.45 5.20 -1.31
N THR A 191 -11.30 4.90 -0.69
CA THR A 191 -10.21 5.86 -0.50
C THR A 191 -9.52 6.22 -1.82
N SER A 192 -9.36 7.52 -2.09
CA SER A 192 -8.62 7.98 -3.27
C SER A 192 -7.16 7.56 -3.16
N SER A 193 -6.68 6.82 -4.16
CA SER A 193 -5.35 6.22 -4.15
C SER A 193 -4.61 6.58 -5.43
N ASN A 194 -3.36 7.04 -5.32
CA ASN A 194 -2.49 7.33 -6.46
C ASN A 194 -1.12 6.68 -6.25
N ILE A 195 -0.43 6.35 -7.33
CA ILE A 195 0.94 5.83 -7.26
C ILE A 195 1.90 6.96 -7.58
N ALA A 196 2.77 7.30 -6.63
CA ALA A 196 3.87 8.23 -6.80
C ALA A 196 5.11 7.46 -7.27
N SER A 197 5.39 7.51 -8.57
CA SER A 197 6.54 6.85 -9.18
C SER A 197 7.84 7.62 -8.95
N PRO A 198 9.00 6.93 -8.87
CA PRO A 198 10.29 7.57 -8.68
C PRO A 198 10.63 8.57 -9.79
N GLY A 199 11.34 9.65 -9.44
CA GLY A 199 11.82 10.65 -10.40
C GLY A 199 10.81 11.71 -10.81
N TYR A 200 9.67 11.78 -10.12
CA TYR A 200 8.63 12.79 -10.35
C TYR A 200 8.25 13.50 -9.05
N THR A 201 7.90 14.77 -9.15
CA THR A 201 7.20 15.52 -8.10
C THR A 201 5.71 15.47 -8.40
N TYR A 202 4.92 15.02 -7.42
CA TYR A 202 3.47 14.93 -7.51
C TYR A 202 2.82 16.05 -6.69
N PHE A 203 1.82 16.70 -7.28
CA PHE A 203 0.98 17.69 -6.60
C PHE A 203 -0.42 17.11 -6.45
N PHE A 204 -0.82 16.87 -5.20
CA PHE A 204 -2.16 16.41 -4.85
C PHE A 204 -3.00 17.60 -4.40
N GLN A 205 -3.86 18.09 -5.28
CA GLN A 205 -4.84 19.12 -4.93
C GLN A 205 -6.07 18.46 -4.31
N ILE A 206 -6.32 18.74 -3.04
CA ILE A 206 -7.44 18.17 -2.28
C ILE A 206 -8.57 19.20 -2.21
N LEU A 207 -9.74 18.82 -2.72
CA LEU A 207 -10.98 19.60 -2.61
C LEU A 207 -11.95 18.84 -1.70
N ALA A 208 -12.35 19.44 -0.58
CA ALA A 208 -13.39 18.90 0.29
C ALA A 208 -14.76 19.49 -0.07
N THR A 209 -15.75 18.63 -0.24
CA THR A 209 -17.15 19.04 -0.41
C THR A 209 -17.97 18.40 0.69
N GLN A 210 -18.70 19.21 1.44
CA GLN A 210 -19.60 18.74 2.49
C GLN A 210 -21.03 18.73 1.97
N GLN A 211 -21.70 17.60 2.09
CA GLN A 211 -23.13 17.45 1.86
C GLN A 211 -23.81 17.36 3.22
N ILE A 212 -24.79 18.26 3.45
CA ILE A 212 -25.57 18.33 4.68
C ILE A 212 -27.04 18.33 4.28
N ASN A 213 -27.81 17.48 4.94
CA ASN A 213 -29.27 17.44 4.77
C ASN A 213 -29.95 18.30 5.81
N THR A 214 -31.14 18.80 5.46
CA THR A 214 -31.98 19.52 6.41
C THR A 214 -32.47 18.58 7.52
N GLU A 215 -32.68 19.13 8.71
CA GLU A 215 -33.08 18.35 9.89
C GLU A 215 -34.42 17.62 9.71
N LYS A 216 -35.32 18.11 8.83
CA LYS A 216 -36.58 17.45 8.46
C LYS A 216 -36.41 16.06 7.85
N VAL A 217 -35.23 15.75 7.31
CA VAL A 217 -34.93 14.39 6.82
C VAL A 217 -34.88 13.39 7.97
N ARG A 218 -34.70 13.86 9.21
CA ARG A 218 -34.80 13.05 10.43
C ARG A 218 -36.21 12.54 10.71
N ASP A 219 -37.24 13.20 10.19
CA ASP A 219 -38.64 12.79 10.37
C ASP A 219 -38.95 11.47 9.63
N LEU A 220 -38.17 11.13 8.60
CA LEU A 220 -38.23 9.84 7.92
C LEU A 220 -37.42 8.80 8.68
N THR A 221 -37.91 7.57 8.75
CA THR A 221 -37.15 6.44 9.29
C THR A 221 -35.91 6.16 8.43
N SER A 222 -34.88 5.53 9.01
CA SER A 222 -33.65 5.14 8.29
C SER A 222 -33.95 4.31 7.04
N ASP A 223 -34.97 3.44 7.10
CA ASP A 223 -35.37 2.58 5.99
C ASP A 223 -36.04 3.37 4.86
N GLU A 224 -36.86 4.38 5.18
CA GLU A 224 -37.51 5.23 4.17
C GLU A 224 -36.49 6.12 3.44
N ARG A 225 -35.54 6.73 4.17
CA ARG A 225 -34.53 7.62 3.58
C ARG A 225 -33.28 6.92 3.07
N HIS A 226 -33.11 5.63 3.36
CA HIS A 226 -31.99 4.79 2.92
C HIS A 226 -30.59 5.32 3.32
N CYS A 227 -30.51 6.11 4.39
CA CYS A 227 -29.27 6.65 4.93
C CYS A 227 -29.36 6.83 6.45
N VAL A 228 -28.19 6.82 7.10
CA VAL A 228 -28.04 7.00 8.55
C VAL A 228 -27.33 8.31 8.88
N PHE A 229 -27.78 8.96 9.94
CA PHE A 229 -27.06 10.04 10.59
C PHE A 229 -25.98 9.48 11.54
N ALA A 230 -25.07 10.36 11.97
CA ALA A 230 -23.91 9.96 12.77
C ALA A 230 -24.27 9.33 14.13
N ASP A 231 -25.46 9.62 14.65
CA ASP A 231 -26.01 9.23 15.95
C ASP A 231 -26.98 8.03 15.89
N GLU A 232 -27.13 7.40 14.72
CA GLU A 232 -28.13 6.33 14.53
C GLU A 232 -27.51 4.95 14.30
N TYR A 233 -26.28 4.92 13.81
CA TYR A 233 -25.59 3.67 13.49
C TYR A 233 -24.21 3.65 14.16
N PHE A 234 -24.03 2.71 15.08
CA PHE A 234 -22.83 2.60 15.88
C PHE A 234 -22.01 1.38 15.47
N LEU A 235 -20.70 1.59 15.37
CA LEU A 235 -19.74 0.52 15.10
C LEU A 235 -19.17 -0.04 16.39
N THR A 236 -18.56 -1.22 16.32
CA THR A 236 -18.02 -1.90 17.51
C THR A 236 -16.67 -1.32 17.93
N TYR A 237 -15.82 -0.97 16.97
CA TYR A 237 -14.43 -0.57 17.24
C TYR A 237 -14.14 0.88 16.85
N HIS A 238 -14.73 1.39 15.77
CA HIS A 238 -14.54 2.76 15.30
C HIS A 238 -15.58 3.69 15.92
N LYS A 239 -15.15 4.83 16.45
CA LYS A 239 -16.03 5.83 17.07
C LYS A 239 -17.03 6.45 16.09
N TYR A 240 -16.58 6.71 14.86
CA TYR A 240 -17.38 7.37 13.84
C TYR A 240 -17.75 6.39 12.74
N TYR A 241 -19.04 6.37 12.39
CA TYR A 241 -19.52 5.59 11.26
C TYR A 241 -19.00 6.17 9.94
N TYR A 242 -18.22 5.38 9.22
CA TYR A 242 -17.92 5.59 7.81
C TYR A 242 -18.17 4.27 7.08
N PHE A 243 -18.51 4.33 5.80
CA PHE A 243 -18.74 3.14 5.01
C PHE A 243 -17.52 2.21 5.04
N SER A 244 -16.31 2.76 4.88
CA SER A 244 -15.05 2.00 4.97
C SER A 244 -14.88 1.32 6.34
N ASN A 245 -15.15 2.04 7.44
CA ASN A 245 -15.07 1.51 8.81
C ASN A 245 -16.05 0.33 9.03
N CYS A 246 -17.29 0.47 8.55
CA CYS A 246 -18.28 -0.60 8.62
C CYS A 246 -17.84 -1.84 7.84
N MET A 247 -17.31 -1.63 6.63
CA MET A 247 -16.85 -2.71 5.77
C MET A 247 -15.66 -3.44 6.39
N VAL A 248 -14.67 -2.74 6.97
CA VAL A 248 -13.50 -3.39 7.59
C VAL A 248 -13.86 -4.13 8.88
N GLU A 249 -14.78 -3.61 9.69
CA GLU A 249 -15.27 -4.34 10.88
C GLU A 249 -16.03 -5.61 10.51
N ASN A 250 -16.89 -5.54 9.48
CA ASN A 250 -17.57 -6.73 8.97
C ASN A 250 -16.58 -7.73 8.40
N TYR A 251 -15.58 -7.26 7.65
CA TYR A 251 -14.52 -8.10 7.10
C TYR A 251 -13.78 -8.88 8.20
N ALA A 252 -13.37 -8.19 9.27
CA ALA A 252 -12.77 -8.81 10.45
C ALA A 252 -13.72 -9.82 11.11
N ARG A 253 -15.01 -9.47 11.25
CA ARG A 253 -16.03 -10.34 11.86
C ARG A 253 -16.24 -11.63 11.07
N TYR A 254 -16.30 -11.56 9.74
CA TYR A 254 -16.49 -12.75 8.90
C TYR A 254 -15.25 -13.64 8.89
N LEU A 255 -14.05 -13.05 8.80
CA LEU A 255 -12.82 -13.82 8.93
C LEU A 255 -12.77 -14.57 10.27
N TYR A 256 -13.13 -13.90 11.37
CA TYR A 256 -13.17 -14.54 12.68
C TYR A 256 -14.17 -15.70 12.74
N LYS A 257 -15.34 -15.58 12.09
CA LYS A 257 -16.32 -16.67 11.99
C LYS A 257 -15.79 -17.86 11.18
N SER A 258 -14.99 -17.61 10.14
CA SER A 258 -14.45 -18.66 9.26
C SER A 258 -13.19 -19.33 9.81
N CYS A 259 -12.24 -18.56 10.32
CA CYS A 259 -10.90 -19.03 10.71
C CYS A 259 -10.60 -18.93 12.21
N GLY A 260 -11.48 -18.34 13.03
CA GLY A 260 -11.26 -18.18 14.47
C GLY A 260 -10.23 -17.09 14.86
N CYS A 261 -9.71 -16.35 13.89
CA CYS A 261 -8.74 -15.28 14.07
C CYS A 261 -9.07 -14.09 13.15
N VAL A 262 -8.44 -12.93 13.38
CA VAL A 262 -8.50 -11.77 12.49
C VAL A 262 -7.11 -11.44 11.95
N PHE A 263 -7.02 -10.72 10.83
CA PHE A 263 -5.73 -10.28 10.33
C PHE A 263 -4.94 -9.48 11.37
N PHE A 264 -3.62 -9.67 11.38
CA PHE A 264 -2.72 -8.94 12.27
C PHE A 264 -2.84 -7.42 12.09
N TYR A 265 -3.12 -6.96 10.86
CA TYR A 265 -3.28 -5.55 10.54
C TYR A 265 -4.63 -4.94 10.98
N HIS A 266 -5.59 -5.74 11.43
CA HIS A 266 -6.81 -5.22 12.06
C HIS A 266 -6.55 -4.86 13.52
N THR A 267 -5.70 -3.87 13.77
CA THR A 267 -5.26 -3.44 15.11
C THR A 267 -6.42 -2.96 15.99
N PHE A 268 -7.47 -2.42 15.37
CA PHE A 268 -8.68 -1.97 16.07
C PHE A 268 -9.44 -3.10 16.80
N SER A 269 -9.26 -4.36 16.39
CA SER A 269 -10.03 -5.52 16.90
C SER A 269 -9.34 -6.22 18.06
N ASP A 270 -10.11 -6.57 19.10
CA ASP A 270 -9.63 -7.28 20.29
C ASP A 270 -9.60 -8.81 20.10
N LYS A 271 -9.91 -9.31 18.89
CA LYS A 271 -9.89 -10.75 18.56
C LYS A 271 -8.46 -11.27 18.32
N PRO A 272 -8.20 -12.59 18.52
CA PRO A 272 -6.91 -13.21 18.26
C PRO A 272 -6.41 -12.94 16.84
N LYS A 273 -5.12 -12.63 16.68
CA LYS A 273 -4.51 -12.38 15.37
C LYS A 273 -4.11 -13.68 14.70
N CYS A 274 -4.33 -13.79 13.39
CA CYS A 274 -3.93 -14.94 12.60
C CYS A 274 -2.40 -15.05 12.50
N ASN A 275 -1.90 -16.28 12.55
CA ASN A 275 -0.50 -16.62 12.38
C ASN A 275 -0.21 -17.13 10.96
N ILE A 276 1.07 -17.31 10.63
CA ILE A 276 1.56 -17.80 9.32
C ILE A 276 0.90 -19.14 8.94
N THR A 277 0.62 -19.98 9.92
CA THR A 277 -0.04 -21.28 9.72
C THR A 277 -1.52 -21.17 9.33
N ASP A 278 -2.15 -20.02 9.52
CA ASP A 278 -3.57 -19.79 9.21
C ASP A 278 -3.79 -19.32 7.77
N ILE A 279 -2.72 -19.02 7.03
CA ILE A 279 -2.78 -18.61 5.62
C ILE A 279 -3.65 -19.55 4.76
N PRO A 280 -3.59 -20.89 4.86
CA PRO A 280 -4.49 -21.76 4.10
C PRO A 280 -5.97 -21.50 4.37
N CYS A 281 -6.37 -21.22 5.61
CA CYS A 281 -7.75 -20.85 5.92
C CYS A 281 -8.12 -19.51 5.30
N ILE A 282 -7.23 -18.52 5.42
CA ILE A 282 -7.39 -17.19 4.82
C ILE A 282 -7.59 -17.30 3.30
N GLN A 283 -6.83 -18.18 2.62
CA GLN A 283 -6.97 -18.41 1.19
C GLN A 283 -8.36 -18.96 0.81
N THR A 284 -8.93 -19.84 1.61
CA THR A 284 -10.32 -20.31 1.44
C THR A 284 -11.30 -19.18 1.71
N PHE A 285 -11.10 -18.42 2.79
CA PHE A 285 -11.93 -17.26 3.13
C PHE A 285 -11.98 -16.23 1.99
N PHE A 286 -10.86 -15.94 1.32
CA PHE A 286 -10.88 -15.02 0.17
C PHE A 286 -11.79 -15.48 -0.96
N LYS A 287 -11.87 -16.79 -1.22
CA LYS A 287 -12.74 -17.37 -2.26
C LYS A 287 -14.22 -17.21 -1.87
N ASP A 288 -14.53 -17.40 -0.59
CA ASP A 288 -15.90 -17.38 -0.10
C ASP A 288 -16.39 -15.97 0.23
N TYR A 289 -15.49 -15.04 0.56
CA TYR A 289 -15.85 -13.70 1.02
C TYR A 289 -16.68 -12.92 -0.01
N GLY A 290 -16.48 -13.17 -1.30
CA GLY A 290 -17.28 -12.55 -2.37
C GLY A 290 -18.78 -12.82 -2.22
N SER A 291 -19.18 -14.03 -1.83
CA SER A 291 -20.58 -14.39 -1.60
C SER A 291 -21.09 -13.92 -0.25
N MET A 292 -20.22 -13.85 0.77
CA MET A 292 -20.60 -13.31 2.08
C MET A 292 -20.80 -11.80 2.06
N ARG A 293 -20.05 -11.09 1.21
CA ARG A 293 -20.08 -9.63 1.08
C ARG A 293 -21.45 -9.10 0.66
N SER A 294 -22.23 -9.86 -0.12
CA SER A 294 -23.58 -9.45 -0.51
C SER A 294 -24.56 -9.36 0.67
N ASN A 295 -24.27 -10.06 1.77
CA ASN A 295 -25.08 -10.04 2.99
C ASN A 295 -24.64 -8.97 4.00
N ILE A 296 -23.68 -8.11 3.64
CA ILE A 296 -23.21 -7.02 4.51
C ILE A 296 -24.14 -5.82 4.36
N TYR A 297 -24.74 -5.41 5.47
CA TYR A 297 -25.47 -4.15 5.57
C TYR A 297 -24.55 -3.05 6.13
N CYS A 298 -24.18 -2.10 5.28
CA CYS A 298 -23.49 -0.87 5.65
C CYS A 298 -24.20 0.31 4.94
N PRO A 299 -25.14 1.00 5.61
CA PRO A 299 -25.95 2.05 4.99
C PRO A 299 -25.12 3.27 4.56
N ALA A 300 -25.62 4.04 3.60
CA ALA A 300 -24.99 5.32 3.26
C ALA A 300 -25.15 6.32 4.40
N ARG A 301 -24.24 7.28 4.53
CA ARG A 301 -24.42 8.42 5.43
C ARG A 301 -25.34 9.45 4.79
N CYS A 302 -26.22 10.05 5.58
CA CYS A 302 -26.98 11.21 5.12
C CYS A 302 -26.02 12.40 4.94
N ASP A 303 -25.27 12.74 5.99
CA ASP A 303 -24.30 13.84 5.96
C ASP A 303 -22.87 13.30 5.82
N GLU A 304 -22.15 13.81 4.81
CA GLU A 304 -20.84 13.29 4.43
C GLU A 304 -19.91 14.39 3.91
N VAL A 305 -18.62 14.24 4.21
CA VAL A 305 -17.54 15.03 3.61
C VAL A 305 -16.83 14.16 2.59
N LYS A 306 -16.83 14.59 1.33
CA LYS A 306 -16.14 13.91 0.22
C LYS A 306 -14.88 14.66 -0.15
N TYR A 307 -13.75 13.95 -0.21
CA TYR A 307 -12.50 14.48 -0.72
C TYR A 307 -12.33 14.12 -2.19
N ARG A 308 -12.26 15.13 -3.05
CA ARG A 308 -11.89 14.99 -4.45
C ARG A 308 -10.44 15.36 -4.62
N VAL A 309 -9.63 14.39 -5.04
CA VAL A 309 -8.20 14.58 -5.30
C VAL A 309 -7.98 14.82 -6.79
N ARG A 310 -7.26 15.88 -7.14
CA ARG A 310 -6.70 16.11 -8.48
C ARG A 310 -5.19 15.96 -8.41
N THR A 311 -4.64 15.09 -9.25
CA THR A 311 -3.21 14.79 -9.28
C THR A 311 -2.58 15.41 -10.52
N THR A 312 -1.50 16.16 -10.34
CA THR A 312 -0.60 16.55 -11.42
C THR A 312 0.82 16.15 -11.07
N SER A 313 1.68 15.97 -12.08
CA SER A 313 3.06 15.53 -11.86
C SER A 313 4.02 16.23 -12.81
N THR A 314 5.24 16.48 -12.34
CA THR A 314 6.36 16.98 -13.15
C THR A 314 7.60 16.14 -12.90
N LYS A 315 8.54 16.11 -13.85
CA LYS A 315 9.82 15.42 -13.65
C LYS A 315 10.61 16.13 -12.55
N LEU A 316 11.26 15.35 -11.69
CA LEU A 316 12.13 15.87 -10.65
C LEU A 316 13.40 16.46 -11.28
N ASN A 317 13.64 17.76 -11.11
CA ASN A 317 14.79 18.45 -11.69
C ASN A 317 16.09 18.17 -10.91
N ASN A 318 17.24 18.28 -11.57
CA ASN A 318 18.56 17.97 -10.97
C ASN A 318 18.90 18.83 -9.73
N VAL A 319 18.36 20.05 -9.61
CA VAL A 319 18.52 20.91 -8.41
C VAL A 319 17.83 20.28 -7.19
N SER A 320 16.69 19.63 -7.41
CA SER A 320 15.94 18.93 -6.36
C SER A 320 16.60 17.61 -5.96
N LYS A 321 17.43 17.02 -6.83
CA LYS A 321 18.24 15.83 -6.51
C LYS A 321 19.43 16.15 -5.60
N ALA A 322 20.08 17.29 -5.83
CA ALA A 322 21.22 17.71 -5.01
C ALA A 322 20.84 17.99 -3.54
N LEU A 323 19.61 18.45 -3.29
CA LEU A 323 19.06 18.67 -1.93
C LEU A 323 18.70 17.37 -1.18
N ILE A 324 18.80 16.22 -1.83
CA ILE A 324 18.51 14.89 -1.25
C ILE A 324 19.82 14.14 -0.92
N GLU A 325 20.96 14.61 -1.45
CA GLU A 325 22.29 14.00 -1.28
C GLU A 325 23.17 14.74 -0.24
N GLU A 326 22.67 15.81 0.38
CA GLU A 326 23.23 16.45 1.59
C GLU A 326 22.45 16.03 2.82
#